data_AF-H6Q789-F1
#
_entry.id   AF-H6Q789-F1
#
_cell.length_a   1.000
_cell.length_b   1.000
_cell.length_c   1.000
_cell.angle_alpha   90.00
_cell.angle_beta   90.00
_cell.angle_gamma   90.00
#
_symmetry.space_group_name_H-M   'P 1'
#
loop_
_entity.id
_entity.type
_entity.pdbx_description
1 polymer ?
#
loop_
_entity_poly.entity_id
_entity_poly.type
_entity_poly.pdbx_seq_one_letter_code
_entity_poly.pdbx_strand_id
1 'polypeptide(L)'
;MAANCRNRPPFFGWERAAGWAVAELLGEVSYWRFWPPLSGAVEGHLLIAGSSGSGKTTFLKRYLSWVGRWYVVDLTEGGEYVGLGPTVEGSIDLASLDAEEQALLYSLGVAATVGAKEAAVSAVQLGALKLVARRGLGLDGLLEELRAARDVPQLTREVLYAKLSAACAGFEDGRCKPHPALTKDAEIPPPPAVIRVDPANPLAAAVVAHGVLARLLRAGGAFVAVDEYHKIAPRLPVEDPVERAIREGRHRRVSVAIATQNPLDLKESLVPVVGNYVFFRLAGPAARLAADVLNVPQWAVESLGTGEYLARLSHGPAAGAL
;
A
#
# COMPACT_ATOMS: atom_id res chain seq x y z
N MET A 1 -8.09 39.63 -5.46
CA MET A 1 -7.84 38.17 -5.59
C MET A 1 -8.33 37.48 -4.33
N ALA A 2 -9.57 36.96 -4.34
CA ALA A 2 -10.13 36.24 -3.20
C ALA A 2 -9.59 34.80 -3.20
N ALA A 3 -8.76 34.46 -2.21
CA ALA A 3 -8.35 33.08 -1.99
C ALA A 3 -9.60 32.24 -1.69
N ASN A 4 -9.83 31.20 -2.48
CA ASN A 4 -11.01 30.35 -2.41
C ASN A 4 -11.08 29.64 -1.04
N CYS A 5 -11.96 30.09 -0.14
CA CYS A 5 -12.12 29.55 1.22
C CYS A 5 -12.68 28.11 1.26
N ARG A 6 -13.06 27.52 0.12
CA ARG A 6 -13.70 26.19 0.06
C ARG A 6 -12.78 25.01 0.39
N ASN A 7 -11.46 25.17 0.25
CA ASN A 7 -10.48 24.08 0.45
C ASN A 7 -9.66 24.22 1.73
N ARG A 8 -9.90 25.29 2.51
CA ARG A 8 -9.26 25.44 3.82
C ARG A 8 -10.17 24.80 4.86
N PRO A 9 -9.63 24.03 5.83
CA PRO A 9 -10.40 23.67 7.02
C PRO A 9 -11.14 24.90 7.55
N PRO A 10 -12.31 24.75 8.22
CA PRO A 10 -13.03 25.87 8.84
C PRO A 10 -12.20 26.68 9.86
N PHE A 11 -10.95 26.30 10.08
CA PHE A 11 -10.07 26.68 11.18
C PHE A 11 -8.76 27.34 10.72
N PHE A 12 -8.69 27.91 9.51
CA PHE A 12 -7.51 28.65 9.05
C PHE A 12 -7.12 29.74 10.09
N GLY A 13 -5.94 29.64 10.71
CA GLY A 13 -5.46 30.56 11.76
C GLY A 13 -5.52 30.04 13.21
N TRP A 14 -5.99 28.81 13.44
CA TRP A 14 -6.03 28.12 14.74
C TRP A 14 -4.66 28.02 15.47
N GLU A 15 -3.55 28.14 14.75
CA GLU A 15 -2.18 28.18 15.29
C GLU A 15 -1.96 29.35 16.27
N ARG A 16 -2.85 30.34 16.23
CA ARG A 16 -2.87 31.50 17.14
C ARG A 16 -3.91 31.38 18.26
N ALA A 17 -4.68 30.30 18.29
CA ALA A 17 -5.74 30.05 19.26
C ALA A 17 -5.31 28.97 20.27
N ALA A 18 -5.81 29.07 21.50
CA ALA A 18 -5.55 28.06 22.51
C ALA A 18 -6.27 26.74 22.16
N GLY A 19 -5.59 25.60 22.32
CA GLY A 19 -6.13 24.30 21.91
C GLY A 19 -7.47 23.92 22.55
N TRP A 20 -7.77 24.42 23.75
CA TRP A 20 -9.07 24.23 24.41
C TRP A 20 -10.20 25.01 23.73
N ALA A 21 -9.94 26.21 23.22
CA ALA A 21 -10.93 27.04 22.52
C ALA A 21 -11.27 26.44 21.15
N VAL A 22 -10.26 25.84 20.50
CA VAL A 22 -10.48 25.04 19.29
C VAL A 22 -11.31 23.80 19.63
N ALA A 23 -11.05 23.13 20.75
CA ALA A 23 -11.81 21.96 21.18
C ALA A 23 -13.29 22.25 21.48
N GLU A 24 -13.57 23.37 22.16
CA GLU A 24 -14.92 23.82 22.48
C GLU A 24 -15.71 24.14 21.20
N LEU A 25 -15.09 24.87 20.27
CA LEU A 25 -15.70 25.21 18.98
C LEU A 25 -15.94 23.97 18.10
N LEU A 26 -15.05 22.98 18.16
CA LEU A 26 -15.23 21.69 17.48
C LEU A 26 -16.33 20.83 18.12
N GLY A 27 -16.62 21.02 19.41
CA GLY A 27 -17.75 20.39 20.10
C GLY A 27 -19.11 20.91 19.62
N GLU A 28 -19.20 22.19 19.27
CA GLU A 28 -20.45 22.83 18.86
C GLU A 28 -20.82 22.61 17.37
N VAL A 29 -19.84 22.22 16.54
CA VAL A 29 -19.97 22.30 15.09
C VAL A 29 -19.70 20.94 14.42
N SER A 30 -20.65 20.01 14.36
CA SER A 30 -20.38 18.63 13.90
C SER A 30 -19.96 18.45 12.43
N TYR A 31 -20.13 19.46 11.55
CA TYR A 31 -19.89 19.32 10.11
C TYR A 31 -18.40 19.19 9.72
N TRP A 32 -17.45 19.55 10.60
CA TRP A 32 -16.01 19.44 10.30
C TRP A 32 -15.52 18.00 10.22
N ARG A 33 -16.30 17.04 10.75
CA ARG A 33 -15.98 15.61 10.78
C ARG A 33 -16.11 14.90 9.44
N PHE A 34 -16.48 15.65 8.39
CA PHE A 34 -16.52 15.23 6.98
C PHE A 34 -15.92 16.32 6.09
N TRP A 35 -14.69 16.75 6.41
CA TRP A 35 -14.11 17.94 5.78
C TRP A 35 -12.83 17.66 4.97
N PRO A 36 -12.72 18.21 3.75
CA PRO A 36 -13.80 18.78 2.97
C PRO A 36 -14.81 17.68 2.58
N PRO A 37 -16.09 18.04 2.31
CA PRO A 37 -17.02 17.13 1.67
C PRO A 37 -16.46 16.78 0.30
N LEU A 38 -16.15 15.50 0.08
CA LEU A 38 -15.68 15.04 -1.22
C LEU A 38 -16.87 14.88 -2.16
N SER A 39 -16.85 15.66 -3.25
CA SER A 39 -17.88 15.65 -4.29
C SER A 39 -17.44 14.98 -5.59
N GLY A 40 -16.22 14.44 -5.65
CA GLY A 40 -15.70 13.77 -6.84
C GLY A 40 -14.25 13.30 -6.67
N ALA A 41 -13.70 12.72 -7.74
CA ALA A 41 -12.30 12.29 -7.79
C ALA A 41 -11.34 13.50 -7.80
N VAL A 42 -10.18 13.34 -7.17
CA VAL A 42 -9.09 14.34 -7.15
C VAL A 42 -7.92 13.88 -8.01
N GLU A 43 -7.18 14.83 -8.59
CA GLU A 43 -5.95 14.51 -9.30
C GLU A 43 -4.81 14.13 -8.35
N GLY A 44 -3.91 13.26 -8.82
CA GLY A 44 -2.72 12.86 -8.08
C GLY A 44 -2.89 11.57 -7.29
N HIS A 45 -2.03 11.39 -6.29
CA HIS A 45 -2.05 10.21 -5.41
C HIS A 45 -2.93 10.49 -4.18
N LEU A 46 -3.38 9.43 -3.53
CA LEU A 46 -4.29 9.49 -2.39
C LEU A 46 -3.83 8.55 -1.29
N LEU A 47 -3.65 9.06 -0.07
CA LEU A 47 -3.44 8.24 1.12
C LEU A 47 -4.73 8.23 1.95
N ILE A 48 -5.26 7.04 2.19
CA ILE A 48 -6.42 6.77 3.02
C ILE A 48 -5.94 5.98 4.23
N ALA A 49 -6.02 6.55 5.43
CA ALA A 49 -5.52 5.88 6.62
C ALA A 49 -6.50 5.95 7.79
N GLY A 50 -6.52 4.88 8.59
CA GLY A 50 -7.50 4.73 9.67
C GLY A 50 -7.50 3.33 10.27
N SER A 51 -7.85 3.22 11.55
CA SER A 51 -7.98 1.94 12.25
C SER A 51 -8.97 0.98 11.55
N SER A 52 -8.92 -0.31 11.91
CA SER A 52 -9.93 -1.27 11.42
C SER A 52 -11.36 -0.81 11.76
N GLY A 53 -12.30 -1.06 10.83
CA GLY A 53 -13.71 -0.65 10.97
C GLY A 53 -14.00 0.85 10.92
N SER A 54 -13.00 1.69 10.60
CA SER A 54 -13.17 3.16 10.59
C SER A 54 -13.92 3.72 9.39
N GLY A 55 -14.07 2.95 8.31
CA GLY A 55 -14.78 3.36 7.10
C GLY A 55 -13.92 3.49 5.83
N LYS A 56 -12.62 3.17 5.88
CA LYS A 56 -11.69 3.23 4.73
C LYS A 56 -12.22 2.56 3.47
N THR A 57 -12.61 1.28 3.55
CA THR A 57 -13.10 0.52 2.39
C THR A 57 -14.36 1.16 1.82
N THR A 58 -15.34 1.49 2.67
CA THR A 58 -16.59 2.14 2.25
C THR A 58 -16.32 3.44 1.50
N PHE A 59 -15.37 4.24 2.02
CA PHE A 59 -14.94 5.46 1.38
C PHE A 59 -14.26 5.19 0.03
N LEU A 60 -13.31 4.24 -0.04
CA LEU A 60 -12.60 3.93 -1.28
C LEU A 60 -13.55 3.40 -2.35
N LYS A 61 -14.51 2.52 -2.01
CA LYS A 61 -15.56 2.07 -2.93
C LYS A 61 -16.38 3.22 -3.49
N ARG A 62 -16.80 4.16 -2.63
CA ARG A 62 -17.50 5.37 -3.05
C ARG A 62 -16.62 6.23 -3.95
N TYR A 63 -15.34 6.41 -3.60
CA TYR A 63 -14.39 7.17 -4.40
C TYR A 63 -14.21 6.57 -5.80
N LEU A 64 -14.09 5.23 -5.89
CA LEU A 64 -13.98 4.51 -7.17
C LEU A 64 -15.20 4.67 -8.07
N SER A 65 -16.40 4.95 -7.52
CA SER A 65 -17.59 5.24 -8.34
C SER A 65 -17.46 6.55 -9.14
N TRP A 66 -16.59 7.47 -8.71
CA TRP A 66 -16.27 8.71 -9.43
C TRP A 66 -15.09 8.55 -10.39
N VAL A 67 -14.36 7.44 -10.29
CA VAL A 67 -13.19 7.16 -11.13
C VAL A 67 -13.65 6.25 -12.26
N GLY A 68 -13.55 6.71 -13.52
CA GLY A 68 -14.01 5.89 -14.65
C GLY A 68 -13.14 4.67 -14.97
N ARG A 69 -11.83 4.74 -14.68
CA ARG A 69 -10.85 3.68 -15.01
C ARG A 69 -9.98 3.36 -13.79
N TRP A 70 -10.20 2.21 -13.19
CA TRP A 70 -9.46 1.81 -12.00
C TRP A 70 -9.11 0.32 -11.92
N TYR A 71 -8.10 0.02 -11.12
CA TYR A 71 -7.82 -1.30 -10.59
C TYR A 71 -7.81 -1.25 -9.08
N VAL A 72 -8.32 -2.30 -8.43
CA VAL A 72 -8.12 -2.52 -6.99
C VAL A 72 -7.30 -3.77 -6.80
N VAL A 73 -6.15 -3.65 -6.13
CA VAL A 73 -5.44 -4.78 -5.56
C VAL A 73 -6.01 -5.00 -4.15
N ASP A 74 -6.84 -6.03 -4.03
CA ASP A 74 -7.64 -6.32 -2.84
C ASP A 74 -6.92 -7.35 -1.95
N LEU A 75 -6.36 -6.89 -0.83
CA LEU A 75 -5.70 -7.70 0.20
C LEU A 75 -6.60 -7.94 1.43
N THR A 76 -7.90 -7.65 1.33
CA THR A 76 -8.86 -7.91 2.41
C THR A 76 -9.16 -9.41 2.50
N GLU A 77 -9.38 -9.93 3.71
CA GLU A 77 -9.55 -11.38 3.93
C GLU A 77 -10.83 -11.94 3.28
N GLY A 78 -11.86 -11.10 3.12
CA GLY A 78 -13.16 -11.47 2.53
C GLY A 78 -13.35 -11.06 1.08
N GLY A 79 -12.38 -10.39 0.45
CA GLY A 79 -12.56 -9.81 -0.88
C GLY A 79 -13.64 -8.71 -0.87
N GLU A 80 -13.45 -7.66 -0.08
CA GLU A 80 -14.46 -6.61 0.10
C GLU A 80 -14.84 -5.92 -1.21
N TYR A 81 -14.00 -5.96 -2.25
CA TYR A 81 -14.28 -5.30 -3.54
C TYR A 81 -14.95 -6.23 -4.57
N VAL A 82 -15.14 -7.50 -4.26
CA VAL A 82 -15.82 -8.46 -5.13
C VAL A 82 -17.23 -7.93 -5.50
N GLY A 83 -17.54 -7.96 -6.79
CA GLY A 83 -18.82 -7.48 -7.32
C GLY A 83 -18.82 -6.01 -7.79
N LEU A 84 -17.76 -5.23 -7.54
CA LEU A 84 -17.63 -3.88 -8.10
C LEU A 84 -17.17 -3.86 -9.57
N GLY A 85 -16.60 -4.96 -10.04
CA GLY A 85 -16.17 -5.16 -11.42
C GLY A 85 -15.70 -6.61 -11.65
N PRO A 86 -15.29 -6.97 -12.88
CA PRO A 86 -14.60 -8.22 -13.17
C PRO A 86 -13.50 -8.49 -12.13
N THR A 87 -13.56 -9.67 -11.52
CA THR A 87 -12.64 -10.06 -10.46
C THR A 87 -11.78 -11.23 -10.92
N VAL A 88 -10.48 -11.14 -10.67
CA VAL A 88 -9.51 -12.20 -10.94
C VAL A 88 -8.64 -12.44 -9.71
N GLU A 89 -8.25 -13.69 -9.50
CA GLU A 89 -7.24 -14.03 -8.49
C GLU A 89 -5.85 -13.62 -9.00
N GLY A 90 -5.16 -12.81 -8.21
CA GLY A 90 -3.83 -12.32 -8.48
C GLY A 90 -2.83 -13.47 -8.50
N SER A 91 -2.00 -13.48 -9.53
CA SER A 91 -0.90 -14.41 -9.69
C SER A 91 0.15 -13.82 -10.60
N ILE A 92 1.39 -14.26 -10.42
CA ILE A 92 2.53 -13.88 -11.25
C ILE A 92 3.30 -15.15 -11.63
N ASP A 93 3.90 -15.18 -12.81
CA ASP A 93 4.87 -16.23 -13.14
C ASP A 93 6.28 -15.74 -12.77
N LEU A 94 6.77 -16.13 -11.59
CA LEU A 94 8.12 -15.71 -11.17
C LEU A 94 9.21 -16.20 -12.14
N ALA A 95 9.02 -17.36 -12.77
CA ALA A 95 10.04 -17.97 -13.63
C ALA A 95 10.16 -17.25 -14.98
N SER A 96 9.13 -16.52 -15.41
CA SER A 96 9.15 -15.75 -16.67
C SER A 96 9.81 -14.38 -16.54
N LEU A 97 9.97 -13.87 -15.31
CA LEU A 97 10.57 -12.57 -15.03
C LEU A 97 12.09 -12.58 -15.21
N ASP A 98 12.66 -11.42 -15.51
CA ASP A 98 14.12 -11.27 -15.51
C ASP A 98 14.71 -11.35 -14.09
N ALA A 99 16.02 -11.54 -14.02
CA ALA A 99 16.71 -11.76 -12.75
C ALA A 99 16.65 -10.56 -11.78
N GLU A 100 16.56 -9.32 -12.28
CA GLU A 100 16.44 -8.14 -11.42
C GLU A 100 15.01 -8.00 -10.88
N GLU A 101 14.00 -8.28 -11.71
CA GLU A 101 12.60 -8.32 -11.30
C GLU A 101 12.35 -9.42 -10.26
N GLN A 102 12.87 -10.63 -10.48
CA GLN A 102 12.85 -11.71 -9.49
C GLN A 102 13.49 -11.28 -8.17
N ALA A 103 14.72 -10.76 -8.23
CA ALA A 103 15.44 -10.35 -7.03
C ALA A 103 14.70 -9.24 -6.25
N LEU A 104 14.07 -8.30 -6.96
CA LEU A 104 13.26 -7.26 -6.33
C LEU A 104 12.04 -7.85 -5.64
N LEU A 105 11.28 -8.72 -6.31
CA LEU A 105 10.07 -9.31 -5.73
C LEU A 105 10.35 -10.21 -4.53
N TYR A 106 11.41 -11.04 -4.58
CA TYR A 106 11.83 -11.81 -3.40
C TYR A 106 12.20 -10.89 -2.24
N SER A 107 12.94 -9.81 -2.53
CA SER A 107 13.35 -8.85 -1.50
C SER A 107 12.14 -8.13 -0.89
N LEU A 108 11.17 -7.73 -1.71
CA LEU A 108 9.94 -7.08 -1.24
C LEU A 108 9.09 -8.03 -0.38
N GLY A 109 8.93 -9.28 -0.81
CA GLY A 109 8.22 -10.29 -0.03
C GLY A 109 8.85 -10.53 1.34
N VAL A 110 10.18 -10.71 1.37
CA VAL A 110 10.91 -10.89 2.64
C VAL A 110 10.83 -9.64 3.52
N ALA A 111 10.98 -8.44 2.94
CA ALA A 111 10.87 -7.17 3.66
C ALA A 111 9.47 -6.94 4.26
N ALA A 112 8.41 -7.34 3.54
CA ALA A 112 7.02 -7.20 4.01
C ALA A 112 6.65 -8.18 5.13
N THR A 113 7.43 -9.25 5.32
CA THR A 113 7.16 -10.30 6.32
C THR A 113 8.05 -10.21 7.56
N VAL A 114 8.90 -9.18 7.67
CA VAL A 114 9.71 -8.92 8.87
C VAL A 114 8.79 -8.59 10.06
N GLY A 115 9.07 -9.13 11.25
CA GLY A 115 8.26 -8.90 12.45
C GLY A 115 6.97 -9.73 12.54
N ALA A 116 6.61 -10.48 11.50
CA ALA A 116 5.54 -11.48 11.59
C ALA A 116 6.08 -12.76 12.25
N LYS A 117 6.00 -12.85 13.60
CA LYS A 117 6.23 -14.06 14.44
C LYS A 117 7.50 -14.92 14.20
N GLU A 118 8.42 -14.50 13.34
CA GLU A 118 9.57 -15.25 12.84
C GLU A 118 10.87 -14.45 12.97
N ALA A 119 12.01 -15.13 12.77
CA ALA A 119 13.35 -14.53 12.85
C ALA A 119 13.45 -13.23 12.04
N ALA A 120 13.96 -12.17 12.69
CA ALA A 120 14.15 -10.87 12.07
C ALA A 120 15.18 -10.97 10.95
N VAL A 121 14.84 -10.44 9.77
CA VAL A 121 15.77 -10.30 8.65
C VAL A 121 16.38 -8.90 8.73
N SER A 122 17.70 -8.79 8.61
CA SER A 122 18.40 -7.50 8.56
C SER A 122 18.56 -6.99 7.13
N ALA A 123 18.85 -5.68 6.98
CA ALA A 123 19.15 -5.09 5.67
C ALA A 123 20.36 -5.76 4.98
N VAL A 124 21.34 -6.24 5.75
CA VAL A 124 22.51 -6.96 5.22
C VAL A 124 22.10 -8.31 4.62
N GLN A 125 21.25 -9.06 5.32
CA GLN A 125 20.72 -10.34 4.83
C GLN A 125 19.88 -10.12 3.56
N LEU A 126 19.10 -9.04 3.50
CA LEU A 126 18.35 -8.68 2.30
C LEU A 126 19.26 -8.32 1.11
N GLY A 127 20.39 -7.65 1.37
CA GLY A 127 21.43 -7.41 0.36
C GLY A 127 22.03 -8.72 -0.17
N ALA A 128 22.32 -9.67 0.70
CA ALA A 128 22.79 -11.00 0.31
C ALA A 128 21.75 -11.75 -0.55
N LEU A 129 20.47 -11.73 -0.16
CA LEU A 129 19.39 -12.29 -0.96
C LEU A 129 19.38 -11.71 -2.39
N LYS A 130 19.46 -10.37 -2.51
CA LYS A 130 19.45 -9.72 -3.82
C LYS A 130 20.61 -10.18 -4.70
N LEU A 131 21.81 -10.35 -4.14
CA LEU A 131 22.97 -10.84 -4.88
C LEU A 131 22.78 -12.27 -5.40
N VAL A 132 22.21 -13.15 -4.58
CA VAL A 132 21.95 -14.54 -4.98
C VAL A 132 20.81 -14.63 -6.00
N ALA A 133 19.71 -13.90 -5.76
CA ALA A 133 18.53 -13.92 -6.62
C ALA A 133 18.78 -13.36 -8.03
N ARG A 134 19.75 -12.45 -8.18
CA ARG A 134 20.20 -11.90 -9.49
C ARG A 134 20.78 -12.93 -10.44
N ARG A 135 20.95 -14.18 -10.01
CA ARG A 135 21.30 -15.31 -10.89
C ARG A 135 20.13 -15.81 -11.73
N GLY A 136 18.92 -15.26 -11.53
CA GLY A 136 17.75 -15.56 -12.36
C GLY A 136 17.17 -16.95 -12.11
N LEU A 137 17.31 -17.44 -10.88
CA LEU A 137 16.82 -18.75 -10.49
C LEU A 137 15.37 -18.62 -10.01
N GLY A 138 14.48 -19.44 -10.56
CA GLY A 138 13.15 -19.65 -9.97
C GLY A 138 13.26 -20.11 -8.51
N LEU A 139 12.16 -20.06 -7.75
CA LEU A 139 12.17 -20.21 -6.28
C LEU A 139 12.92 -21.47 -5.79
N ASP A 140 12.72 -22.63 -6.45
CA ASP A 140 13.45 -23.86 -6.11
C ASP A 140 14.97 -23.71 -6.29
N GLY A 141 15.39 -23.20 -7.46
CA GLY A 141 16.80 -22.97 -7.76
C GLY A 141 17.43 -21.94 -6.81
N LEU A 142 16.69 -20.91 -6.43
CA LEU A 142 17.16 -19.92 -5.45
C LEU A 142 17.38 -20.54 -4.07
N LEU A 143 16.48 -21.41 -3.62
CA LEU A 143 16.61 -22.11 -2.34
C LEU A 143 17.83 -23.06 -2.34
N GLU A 144 18.06 -23.78 -3.43
CA GLU A 144 19.26 -24.62 -3.61
C GLU A 144 20.54 -23.78 -3.64
N GLU A 145 20.53 -22.66 -4.36
CA GLU A 145 21.68 -21.76 -4.41
C GLU A 145 21.99 -21.15 -3.03
N LEU A 146 20.96 -20.77 -2.26
CA LEU A 146 21.16 -20.29 -0.88
C LEU A 146 21.79 -21.36 0.00
N ARG A 147 21.49 -22.65 -0.19
CA ARG A 147 22.17 -23.75 0.53
C ARG A 147 23.63 -23.90 0.12
N ALA A 148 23.96 -23.61 -1.14
CA ALA A 148 25.30 -23.81 -1.71
C ALA A 148 26.23 -22.59 -1.61
N ALA A 149 25.69 -21.38 -1.48
CA ALA A 149 26.42 -20.10 -1.54
C ALA A 149 27.44 -19.95 -0.39
N ARG A 150 28.69 -20.40 -0.58
CA ARG A 150 29.73 -20.37 0.47
C ARG A 150 30.21 -18.96 0.84
N ASP A 151 29.95 -17.99 -0.04
CA ASP A 151 30.24 -16.57 0.11
C ASP A 151 29.25 -15.84 1.02
N VAL A 152 28.11 -16.46 1.35
CA VAL A 152 27.11 -15.91 2.28
C VAL A 152 27.24 -16.60 3.64
N PRO A 153 27.30 -15.85 4.77
CA PRO A 153 27.41 -16.45 6.10
C PRO A 153 26.31 -17.48 6.38
N GLN A 154 26.66 -18.62 7.00
CA GLN A 154 25.73 -19.73 7.24
C GLN A 154 24.40 -19.30 7.87
N LEU A 155 24.45 -18.53 8.96
CA LEU A 155 23.24 -18.03 9.63
C LEU A 155 22.37 -17.17 8.70
N THR A 156 22.97 -16.41 7.78
CA THR A 156 22.21 -15.63 6.79
C THR A 156 21.50 -16.55 5.81
N ARG A 157 22.18 -17.60 5.33
CA ARG A 157 21.60 -18.58 4.42
C ARG A 157 20.43 -19.31 5.06
N GLU A 158 20.58 -19.75 6.30
CA GLU A 158 19.52 -20.46 7.05
C GLU A 158 18.28 -19.57 7.27
N VAL A 159 18.48 -18.30 7.68
CA VAL A 159 17.37 -17.36 7.87
C VAL A 159 16.65 -17.07 6.54
N LEU A 160 17.39 -16.78 5.48
CA LEU A 160 16.81 -16.49 4.16
C LEU A 160 16.10 -17.72 3.57
N TYR A 161 16.71 -18.90 3.71
CA TYR A 161 16.11 -20.17 3.28
C TYR A 161 14.78 -20.41 4.01
N ALA A 162 14.77 -20.29 5.34
CA ALA A 162 13.55 -20.48 6.14
C ALA A 162 12.45 -19.50 5.70
N LYS A 163 12.80 -18.23 5.50
CA LYS A 163 11.86 -17.20 5.03
C LYS A 163 11.29 -17.52 3.65
N LEU A 164 12.15 -17.77 2.66
CA LEU A 164 11.71 -18.03 1.29
C LEU A 164 10.96 -19.35 1.14
N SER A 165 11.30 -20.35 1.97
CA SER A 165 10.59 -21.63 1.97
C SER A 165 9.10 -21.50 2.33
N ALA A 166 8.70 -20.42 3.01
CA ALA A 166 7.29 -20.12 3.26
C ALA A 166 6.50 -19.85 1.97
N ALA A 167 7.15 -19.49 0.86
CA ALA A 167 6.51 -19.34 -0.44
C ALA A 167 6.33 -20.68 -1.20
N CYS A 168 6.77 -21.80 -0.63
CA CYS A 168 6.51 -23.13 -1.17
C CYS A 168 5.14 -23.63 -0.71
N ALA A 169 4.35 -24.22 -1.60
CA ALA A 169 3.14 -24.96 -1.23
C ALA A 169 3.46 -26.30 -0.55
N GLY A 170 4.66 -26.82 -0.80
CA GLY A 170 5.16 -28.07 -0.23
C GLY A 170 6.54 -28.40 -0.77
N PHE A 171 7.08 -29.54 -0.32
CA PHE A 171 8.34 -30.09 -0.80
C PHE A 171 8.10 -31.48 -1.40
N GLU A 172 8.64 -31.71 -2.59
CA GLU A 172 8.58 -32.99 -3.31
C GLU A 172 10.02 -33.39 -3.63
N ASP A 173 10.45 -34.56 -3.16
CA ASP A 173 11.83 -35.04 -3.27
C ASP A 173 12.90 -34.03 -2.78
N GLY A 174 12.56 -33.26 -1.74
CA GLY A 174 13.43 -32.23 -1.17
C GLY A 174 13.48 -30.91 -1.95
N ARG A 175 12.75 -30.81 -3.06
CA ARG A 175 12.63 -29.63 -3.92
C ARG A 175 11.39 -28.83 -3.57
N CYS A 176 11.49 -27.51 -3.63
CA CYS A 176 10.37 -26.62 -3.37
C CYS A 176 9.39 -26.67 -4.54
N LYS A 177 8.11 -26.93 -4.23
CA LYS A 177 7.00 -26.65 -5.13
C LYS A 177 6.48 -25.25 -4.84
N PRO A 178 6.67 -24.25 -5.71
CA PRO A 178 6.23 -22.88 -5.44
C PRO A 178 4.72 -22.81 -5.22
N HIS A 179 4.29 -21.82 -4.43
CA HIS A 179 2.87 -21.52 -4.28
C HIS A 179 2.22 -21.31 -5.67
N PRO A 180 1.01 -21.84 -5.96
CA PRO A 180 0.40 -21.76 -7.29
C PRO A 180 0.20 -20.33 -7.82
N ALA A 181 0.08 -19.35 -6.93
CA ALA A 181 -0.01 -17.94 -7.31
C ALA A 181 1.32 -17.35 -7.85
N LEU A 182 2.42 -18.10 -7.76
CA LEU A 182 3.77 -17.69 -8.18
C LEU A 182 4.24 -18.40 -9.46
N THR A 183 3.38 -19.19 -10.11
CA THR A 183 3.74 -20.03 -11.27
C THR A 183 2.99 -19.69 -12.55
N LYS A 184 2.15 -18.66 -12.54
CA LYS A 184 1.40 -18.22 -13.72
C LYS A 184 1.03 -16.75 -13.60
N ASP A 185 1.01 -16.04 -14.71
CA ASP A 185 0.50 -14.68 -14.73
C ASP A 185 -1.03 -14.65 -14.73
N ALA A 186 -1.61 -13.80 -13.87
CA ALA A 186 -3.02 -13.49 -13.96
C ALA A 186 -3.33 -12.77 -15.27
N GLU A 187 -4.41 -13.18 -15.93
CA GLU A 187 -5.04 -12.47 -17.04
C GLU A 187 -5.87 -11.32 -16.48
N ILE A 188 -5.23 -10.16 -16.30
CA ILE A 188 -5.87 -8.97 -15.74
C ILE A 188 -6.85 -8.39 -16.77
N PRO A 189 -8.16 -8.28 -16.47
CA PRO A 189 -9.15 -7.67 -17.37
C PRO A 189 -8.88 -6.17 -17.57
N PRO A 190 -9.46 -5.53 -18.62
CA PRO A 190 -9.47 -4.07 -18.72
C PRO A 190 -10.15 -3.40 -17.50
N PRO A 191 -9.77 -2.17 -17.13
CA PRO A 191 -10.39 -1.48 -16.01
C PRO A 191 -11.83 -1.05 -16.35
N PRO A 192 -12.77 -1.04 -15.39
CA PRO A 192 -12.59 -1.31 -13.97
C PRO A 192 -12.43 -2.80 -13.64
N ALA A 193 -11.48 -3.17 -12.77
CA ALA A 193 -11.30 -4.57 -12.35
C ALA A 193 -10.71 -4.70 -10.94
N VAL A 194 -11.01 -5.83 -10.30
CA VAL A 194 -10.51 -6.20 -8.97
C VAL A 194 -9.54 -7.37 -9.12
N ILE A 195 -8.34 -7.20 -8.58
CA ILE A 195 -7.33 -8.25 -8.46
C ILE A 195 -7.29 -8.65 -7.00
N ARG A 196 -7.86 -9.80 -6.67
CA ARG A 196 -7.86 -10.35 -5.32
C ARG A 196 -6.53 -11.02 -5.04
N VAL A 197 -5.91 -10.71 -3.91
CA VAL A 197 -4.68 -11.37 -3.48
C VAL A 197 -4.93 -11.99 -2.13
N ASP A 198 -4.94 -13.32 -2.08
CA ASP A 198 -5.17 -14.08 -0.85
C ASP A 198 -4.05 -13.81 0.18
N PRO A 199 -4.36 -13.22 1.36
CA PRO A 199 -3.37 -12.93 2.38
C PRO A 199 -2.95 -14.16 3.21
N ALA A 200 -3.53 -15.35 3.00
CA ALA A 200 -3.25 -16.55 3.80
C ALA A 200 -1.77 -16.94 3.85
N ASN A 201 -1.03 -16.69 2.77
CA ASN A 201 0.42 -16.81 2.74
C ASN A 201 1.06 -15.41 2.58
N PRO A 202 1.50 -14.76 3.67
CA PRO A 202 1.96 -13.37 3.63
C PRO A 202 3.12 -13.12 2.66
N LEU A 203 4.05 -14.08 2.55
CA LEU A 203 5.17 -13.95 1.63
C LEU A 203 4.71 -14.01 0.17
N ALA A 204 3.92 -15.02 -0.19
CA ALA A 204 3.38 -15.15 -1.54
C ALA A 204 2.45 -13.96 -1.88
N ALA A 205 1.59 -13.53 -0.95
CA ALA A 205 0.70 -12.39 -1.11
C ALA A 205 1.49 -11.10 -1.40
N ALA A 206 2.54 -10.82 -0.63
CA ALA A 206 3.39 -9.65 -0.88
C ALA A 206 4.09 -9.72 -2.23
N VAL A 207 4.64 -10.87 -2.60
CA VAL A 207 5.30 -11.08 -3.91
C VAL A 207 4.31 -10.87 -5.06
N VAL A 208 3.13 -11.50 -5.00
CA VAL A 208 2.08 -11.37 -6.02
C VAL A 208 1.59 -9.93 -6.12
N ALA A 209 1.26 -9.30 -4.99
CA ALA A 209 0.74 -7.94 -4.98
C ALA A 209 1.75 -6.96 -5.59
N HIS A 210 3.02 -7.03 -5.18
CA HIS A 210 4.06 -6.18 -5.75
C HIS A 210 4.30 -6.45 -7.25
N GLY A 211 4.27 -7.71 -7.70
CA GLY A 211 4.40 -8.04 -9.12
C GLY A 211 3.23 -7.51 -9.96
N VAL A 212 2.00 -7.70 -9.49
CA VAL A 212 0.78 -7.15 -10.11
C VAL A 212 0.85 -5.62 -10.14
N LEU A 213 1.20 -4.98 -9.03
CA LEU A 213 1.34 -3.52 -8.95
C LEU A 213 2.38 -3.01 -9.93
N ALA A 214 3.54 -3.66 -10.04
CA ALA A 214 4.56 -3.30 -11.01
C ALA A 214 4.04 -3.36 -12.46
N ARG A 215 3.24 -4.37 -12.82
CA ARG A 215 2.62 -4.50 -14.15
C ARG A 215 1.59 -3.39 -14.39
N LEU A 216 0.66 -3.18 -13.46
CA LEU A 216 -0.39 -2.17 -13.56
C LEU A 216 0.17 -0.75 -13.67
N LEU A 217 1.12 -0.41 -12.80
CA LEU A 217 1.72 0.92 -12.72
C LEU A 217 2.65 1.21 -13.92
N ARG A 218 3.26 0.16 -14.52
CA ARG A 218 4.03 0.28 -15.77
C ARG A 218 3.12 0.53 -16.97
N ALA A 219 1.98 -0.16 -17.06
CA ALA A 219 1.01 0.03 -18.14
C ALA A 219 0.38 1.43 -18.11
N GLY A 220 0.08 1.94 -16.91
CA GLY A 220 -0.47 3.28 -16.70
C GLY A 220 -1.87 3.49 -17.28
N GLY A 221 -2.33 4.74 -17.31
CA GLY A 221 -3.64 5.10 -17.89
C GLY A 221 -4.86 4.62 -17.10
N ALA A 222 -4.67 4.24 -15.84
CA ALA A 222 -5.73 3.90 -14.89
C ALA A 222 -5.31 4.31 -13.47
N PHE A 223 -6.30 4.54 -12.62
CA PHE A 223 -6.12 4.69 -11.19
C PHE A 223 -5.87 3.33 -10.54
N VAL A 224 -4.85 3.20 -9.70
CA VAL A 224 -4.55 1.92 -9.02
C VAL A 224 -4.75 2.11 -7.52
N ALA A 225 -5.68 1.38 -6.93
CA ALA A 225 -5.90 1.38 -5.50
C ALA A 225 -5.34 0.10 -4.87
N VAL A 226 -4.71 0.23 -3.71
CA VAL A 226 -4.24 -0.89 -2.89
C VAL A 226 -4.89 -0.77 -1.52
N ASP A 227 -5.76 -1.71 -1.18
CA ASP A 227 -6.34 -1.76 0.17
C ASP A 227 -5.52 -2.68 1.09
N GLU A 228 -5.58 -2.42 2.39
CA GLU A 228 -4.81 -3.12 3.41
C GLU A 228 -3.29 -3.12 3.12
N TYR A 229 -2.77 -2.02 2.61
CA TYR A 229 -1.36 -1.89 2.16
C TYR A 229 -0.31 -2.30 3.21
N HIS A 230 -0.57 -2.05 4.49
CA HIS A 230 0.28 -2.48 5.61
C HIS A 230 0.60 -3.99 5.64
N LYS A 231 -0.21 -4.83 4.96
CA LYS A 231 0.05 -6.26 4.80
C LYS A 231 1.24 -6.55 3.88
N ILE A 232 1.53 -5.65 2.94
CA ILE A 232 2.58 -5.82 1.93
C ILE A 232 3.66 -4.72 1.98
N ALA A 233 3.48 -3.70 2.82
CA ALA A 233 4.45 -2.62 2.97
C ALA A 233 5.81 -3.15 3.46
N PRO A 234 6.91 -2.81 2.79
CA PRO A 234 8.23 -3.30 3.16
C PRO A 234 8.69 -2.66 4.49
N ARG A 235 9.06 -3.48 5.47
CA ARG A 235 9.58 -3.03 6.78
C ARG A 235 11.11 -2.87 6.80
N LEU A 236 11.75 -3.14 5.67
CA LEU A 236 13.18 -2.94 5.42
C LEU A 236 13.36 -1.94 4.27
N PRO A 237 14.54 -1.31 4.12
CA PRO A 237 14.76 -0.24 3.13
C PRO A 237 14.85 -0.79 1.70
N VAL A 238 13.72 -1.24 1.18
CA VAL A 238 13.50 -1.58 -0.23
C VAL A 238 12.42 -0.64 -0.75
N GLU A 239 12.59 -0.18 -1.97
CA GLU A 239 11.54 0.58 -2.65
C GLU A 239 10.60 -0.37 -3.37
N ASP A 240 9.31 -0.21 -3.11
CA ASP A 240 8.27 -0.96 -3.78
C ASP A 240 7.65 -0.19 -4.98
N PRO A 241 6.84 -0.85 -5.82
CA PRO A 241 6.24 -0.22 -6.98
C PRO A 241 5.33 0.96 -6.67
N VAL A 242 4.63 0.95 -5.52
CA VAL A 242 3.71 2.02 -5.09
C VAL A 242 4.50 3.26 -4.74
N GLU A 243 5.55 3.11 -3.93
CA GLU A 243 6.46 4.19 -3.56
C GLU A 243 7.12 4.84 -4.78
N ARG A 244 7.64 4.01 -5.69
CA ARG A 244 8.20 4.47 -6.97
C ARG A 244 7.16 5.23 -7.80
N ALA A 245 5.92 4.74 -7.86
CA ALA A 245 4.84 5.41 -8.57
C ALA A 245 4.45 6.74 -7.92
N ILE A 246 4.48 6.88 -6.60
CA ILE A 246 4.26 8.17 -5.93
C ILE A 246 5.35 9.17 -6.32
N ARG A 247 6.61 8.73 -6.36
CA ARG A 247 7.74 9.61 -6.69
C ARG A 247 7.77 10.01 -8.17
N GLU A 248 7.51 9.09 -9.07
CA GLU A 248 7.73 9.26 -10.52
C GLU A 248 6.42 9.43 -11.33
N GLY A 249 5.27 9.08 -10.75
CA GLY A 249 4.00 8.86 -11.45
C GLY A 249 3.33 10.12 -11.99
N ARG A 250 3.67 11.32 -11.48
CA ARG A 250 3.14 12.60 -11.99
C ARG A 250 3.37 12.76 -13.49
N HIS A 251 4.46 12.21 -14.03
CA HIS A 251 4.78 12.27 -15.46
C HIS A 251 4.11 11.18 -16.30
N ARG A 252 3.63 10.09 -15.68
CA ARG A 252 3.14 8.88 -16.37
C ARG A 252 1.61 8.74 -16.37
N ARG A 253 0.87 9.76 -15.94
CA ARG A 253 -0.60 9.72 -15.76
C ARG A 253 -1.05 8.53 -14.90
N VAL A 254 -0.25 8.20 -13.88
CA VAL A 254 -0.55 7.14 -12.93
C VAL A 254 -0.94 7.79 -11.62
N SER A 255 -2.19 7.57 -11.20
CA SER A 255 -2.69 7.96 -9.89
C SER A 255 -2.84 6.70 -9.04
N VAL A 256 -2.39 6.79 -7.78
CA VAL A 256 -2.39 5.65 -6.86
C VAL A 256 -3.13 6.02 -5.59
N ALA A 257 -4.01 5.14 -5.12
CA ALA A 257 -4.54 5.18 -3.76
C ALA A 257 -3.91 4.11 -2.89
N ILE A 258 -3.47 4.50 -1.71
CA ILE A 258 -3.06 3.59 -0.64
C ILE A 258 -4.14 3.66 0.44
N ALA A 259 -4.81 2.55 0.73
CA ALA A 259 -5.61 2.40 1.93
C ALA A 259 -4.88 1.53 2.95
N THR A 260 -4.65 2.06 4.15
CA THR A 260 -3.83 1.40 5.18
C THR A 260 -4.34 1.64 6.60
N GLN A 261 -4.02 0.73 7.51
CA GLN A 261 -4.25 0.92 8.95
C GLN A 261 -3.14 1.73 9.60
N ASN A 262 -1.93 1.68 9.04
CA ASN A 262 -0.77 2.39 9.56
C ASN A 262 -0.15 3.26 8.46
N PRO A 263 -0.37 4.59 8.49
CA PRO A 263 0.23 5.51 7.51
C PRO A 263 1.76 5.61 7.65
N LEU A 264 2.33 5.17 8.78
CA LEU A 264 3.79 5.16 9.01
C LEU A 264 4.52 4.06 8.23
N ASP A 265 3.77 3.15 7.59
CA ASP A 265 4.34 2.16 6.68
C ASP A 265 4.82 2.79 5.37
N LEU A 266 4.37 4.01 5.06
CA LEU A 266 4.90 4.81 3.96
C LEU A 266 6.14 5.58 4.44
N LYS A 267 7.21 5.60 3.65
CA LYS A 267 8.40 6.41 3.95
C LYS A 267 8.03 7.87 4.16
N GLU A 268 8.62 8.48 5.20
CA GLU A 268 8.37 9.87 5.58
C GLU A 268 8.59 10.86 4.42
N SER A 269 9.60 10.61 3.59
CA SER A 269 9.90 11.42 2.40
C SER A 269 8.82 11.38 1.32
N LEU A 270 7.98 10.36 1.29
CA LEU A 270 6.89 10.21 0.33
C LEU A 270 5.58 10.82 0.82
N VAL A 271 5.41 10.99 2.13
CA VAL A 271 4.18 11.57 2.70
C VAL A 271 3.86 12.88 2.01
N PRO A 272 4.74 13.91 1.93
CA PRO A 272 4.42 15.17 1.25
C PRO A 272 4.15 15.05 -0.25
N VAL A 273 4.66 14.00 -0.89
CA VAL A 273 4.57 13.79 -2.35
C VAL A 273 3.19 13.32 -2.76
N VAL A 274 2.47 12.60 -1.88
CA VAL A 274 1.12 12.07 -2.13
C VAL A 274 0.15 13.19 -2.52
N GLY A 275 0.17 14.29 -1.77
CA GLY A 275 -0.62 15.49 -2.08
C GLY A 275 -2.09 15.42 -1.65
N ASN A 276 -2.74 14.26 -1.64
CA ASN A 276 -4.11 14.12 -1.13
C ASN A 276 -4.18 13.08 0.00
N TYR A 277 -4.88 13.44 1.08
CA TYR A 277 -4.95 12.64 2.30
C TYR A 277 -6.37 12.58 2.81
N VAL A 278 -6.77 11.42 3.29
CA VAL A 278 -8.03 11.15 3.98
C VAL A 278 -7.70 10.32 5.20
N PHE A 279 -7.81 10.93 6.38
CA PHE A 279 -7.56 10.31 7.66
C PHE A 279 -8.88 10.08 8.39
N PHE A 280 -9.17 8.81 8.66
CA PHE A 280 -10.16 8.39 9.62
C PHE A 280 -9.53 8.32 11.02
N ARG A 281 -10.30 7.83 12.00
CA ARG A 281 -9.79 7.61 13.36
C ARG A 281 -8.47 6.83 13.34
N LEU A 282 -7.44 7.44 13.93
CA LEU A 282 -6.12 6.88 14.20
C LEU A 282 -5.77 7.11 15.68
N ALA A 283 -4.69 6.49 16.15
CA ALA A 283 -4.19 6.71 17.52
C ALA A 283 -2.65 6.83 17.55
N GLY A 284 -2.13 7.50 18.57
CA GLY A 284 -0.69 7.52 18.87
C GLY A 284 0.15 8.13 17.73
N PRO A 285 1.30 7.54 17.37
CA PRO A 285 2.19 8.08 16.34
C PRO A 285 1.52 8.30 14.97
N ALA A 286 0.58 7.43 14.59
CA ALA A 286 -0.16 7.58 13.32
C ALA A 286 -1.12 8.78 13.36
N ALA A 287 -1.78 9.03 14.49
CA ALA A 287 -2.62 10.21 14.68
C ALA A 287 -1.79 11.50 14.68
N ARG A 288 -0.58 11.46 15.24
CA ARG A 288 0.36 12.59 15.20
C ARG A 288 0.75 12.95 13.78
N LEU A 289 1.14 11.97 12.96
CA LEU A 289 1.42 12.20 11.53
C LEU A 289 0.22 12.84 10.81
N ALA A 290 -0.99 12.29 11.01
CA ALA A 290 -2.20 12.82 10.39
C ALA A 290 -2.48 14.26 10.82
N ALA A 291 -2.31 14.56 12.11
CA ALA A 291 -2.48 15.88 12.68
C ALA A 291 -1.51 16.91 12.09
N ASP A 292 -0.23 16.52 11.93
CA ASP A 292 0.81 17.36 11.32
C ASP A 292 0.50 17.63 9.83
N VAL A 293 0.06 16.61 9.07
CA VAL A 293 -0.32 16.75 7.65
C VAL A 293 -1.54 17.64 7.46
N LEU A 294 -2.55 17.47 8.31
CA LEU A 294 -3.81 18.20 8.25
C LEU A 294 -3.72 19.60 8.86
N ASN A 295 -2.68 19.86 9.65
CA ASN A 295 -2.58 21.03 10.52
C ASN A 295 -3.84 21.11 11.41
N VAL A 296 -4.01 20.13 12.30
CA VAL A 296 -5.07 20.07 13.35
C VAL A 296 -4.49 19.48 14.65
N PRO A 297 -5.14 19.60 15.83
CA PRO A 297 -4.67 18.92 17.03
C PRO A 297 -4.77 17.39 16.89
N GLN A 298 -3.83 16.64 17.50
CA GLN A 298 -3.87 15.16 17.48
C GLN A 298 -5.20 14.57 17.97
N TRP A 299 -5.76 15.12 19.05
CA TRP A 299 -7.02 14.64 19.61
C TRP A 299 -8.20 14.78 18.62
N ALA A 300 -8.15 15.70 17.65
CA ALA A 300 -9.19 15.85 16.63
C ALA A 300 -9.23 14.65 15.68
N VAL A 301 -8.07 14.04 15.40
CA VAL A 301 -7.99 12.79 14.62
C VAL A 301 -8.40 11.59 15.47
N GLU A 302 -7.99 11.56 16.74
CA GLU A 302 -8.28 10.46 17.66
C GLU A 302 -9.77 10.38 18.06
N SER A 303 -10.47 11.51 18.02
CA SER A 303 -11.89 11.62 18.38
C SER A 303 -12.87 11.32 17.24
N LEU A 304 -12.38 11.07 16.01
CA LEU A 304 -13.25 10.73 14.87
C LEU A 304 -14.04 9.45 15.15
N GLY A 305 -15.35 9.49 14.90
CA GLY A 305 -16.24 8.34 14.91
C GLY A 305 -16.11 7.46 13.68
N THR A 306 -16.87 6.37 13.64
CA THR A 306 -16.93 5.50 12.47
C THR A 306 -17.52 6.23 11.27
N GLY A 307 -16.81 6.20 10.13
CA GLY A 307 -17.20 6.86 8.90
C GLY A 307 -16.85 8.35 8.83
N GLU A 308 -16.46 8.96 9.96
CA GLU A 308 -15.98 10.35 10.02
C GLU A 308 -14.51 10.42 9.57
N TYR A 309 -14.17 11.47 8.82
CA TYR A 309 -12.83 11.67 8.29
C TYR A 309 -12.44 13.15 8.22
N LEU A 310 -11.12 13.38 8.26
CA LEU A 310 -10.49 14.64 7.90
C LEU A 310 -9.61 14.45 6.69
N ALA A 311 -9.69 15.38 5.75
CA ALA A 311 -8.96 15.30 4.51
C ALA A 311 -8.26 16.61 4.17
N ARG A 312 -7.13 16.47 3.48
CA ARG A 312 -6.41 17.57 2.83
C ARG A 312 -6.23 17.20 1.37
N LEU A 313 -6.83 17.98 0.49
CA LEU A 313 -6.83 17.74 -0.95
C LEU A 313 -6.06 18.89 -1.62
N SER A 314 -4.98 18.57 -2.31
CA SER A 314 -4.11 19.58 -2.91
C SER A 314 -4.53 19.95 -4.34
N HIS A 315 -5.33 19.11 -5.00
CA HIS A 315 -5.71 19.30 -6.41
C HIS A 315 -7.23 19.42 -6.54
N GLY A 316 -7.68 20.21 -7.52
CA GLY A 316 -9.10 20.38 -7.86
C GLY A 316 -9.73 19.08 -8.38
N PRO A 317 -11.03 19.11 -8.74
CA PRO A 317 -11.68 17.93 -9.33
C PRO A 317 -10.89 17.42 -10.53
N ALA A 318 -10.70 16.10 -10.62
CA ALA A 318 -9.95 15.47 -11.69
C ALA A 318 -10.59 15.74 -13.06
N ALA A 319 -9.78 16.03 -14.07
CA ALA A 319 -10.26 16.15 -15.44
C ALA A 319 -10.98 14.86 -15.87
N GLY A 320 -12.30 14.95 -16.11
CA GLY A 320 -13.14 13.80 -16.43
C GLY A 320 -13.94 13.20 -15.27
N ALA A 321 -13.97 13.86 -14.10
CA ALA A 321 -15.06 13.67 -13.14
C ALA A 321 -16.36 14.15 -13.82
N LEU A 322 -17.20 13.20 -14.23
CA LEU A 322 -18.58 13.45 -14.66
C LEU A 322 -19.45 13.74 -13.44
#